data_AF-A0A0F8X9E6-F1
#
_entry.id   AF-A0A0F8X9E6-F1
#
_cell.length_a   1.000
_cell.length_b   1.000
_cell.length_c   1.000
_cell.angle_alpha   90.00
_cell.angle_beta   90.00
_cell.angle_gamma   90.00
#
_symmetry.space_group_name_H-M   'P 1'
#
loop_
_entity.id
_entity.type
_entity.pdbx_description
1 polymer ?
#
loop_
_entity_poly.entity_id
_entity_poly.type
_entity_poly.pdbx_seq_one_letter_code
_entity_poly.pdbx_strand_id
1 'polypeptide(L)'
;LMKMSTNIGHGAGMDFGTTVAESKYVCVLDIDSHIMRRGWERDLFKLYDSDPKIKMIGCVGPEHKPLHPPLFFYEKEFILNNGISFKHVPPLSTDTAQKSYWDIKALGFKVHRLVKGKKRYNCIGDEIEIAGKPTIYHHWYGTRFCENNPYLKKLELDGVSIHEYFKTKDELFNQSLVKNILGIKEYKGSKFRDYHFCKDMMDLNNGEPWIESGAIKMLDTHLTKDMQVLEIGAGSSTGWFAQRAQMVVSFESNECWHAVVTDDLEERNIKNVAVIYDPDYPEKGLRDTDNKFDVILLDGETLGRENVVSYAIEHIKKGGLIVLDDAQRTELYAEGIAKLDSNGWKKSVFNDGEGPRVTSVWRVN
;
A
#
# COMPACT_ATOMS: atom_id res chain seq x y z
N LEU A 1 17.86 -1.05 -10.21
CA LEU A 1 18.21 -0.18 -11.36
C LEU A 1 18.62 -1.08 -12.53
N MET A 2 17.86 -1.11 -13.62
CA MET A 2 18.22 -1.89 -14.82
C MET A 2 19.58 -1.42 -15.37
N LYS A 3 20.44 -2.36 -15.77
CA LYS A 3 21.74 -2.03 -16.39
C LYS A 3 21.48 -1.30 -17.72
N MET A 4 22.11 -0.13 -17.93
CA MET A 4 21.88 0.71 -19.11
C MET A 4 22.17 0.03 -20.47
N SER A 5 22.91 -1.08 -20.49
CA SER A 5 23.15 -1.88 -21.71
C SER A 5 21.89 -2.55 -22.28
N THR A 6 20.75 -2.50 -21.57
CA THR A 6 19.45 -3.01 -22.03
C THR A 6 18.43 -1.89 -22.28
N ASN A 7 18.85 -0.62 -22.33
CA ASN A 7 17.94 0.48 -22.65
C ASN A 7 17.53 0.41 -24.12
N ILE A 8 16.30 -0.03 -24.38
CA ILE A 8 15.73 -0.16 -25.73
C ILE A 8 15.08 1.15 -26.24
N GLY A 9 15.11 2.23 -25.44
CA GLY A 9 14.53 3.54 -25.77
C GLY A 9 13.04 3.66 -25.42
N HIS A 10 12.57 4.89 -25.18
CA HIS A 10 11.22 5.19 -24.67
C HIS A 10 10.09 4.52 -25.48
N GLY A 11 10.04 4.74 -26.80
CA GLY A 11 8.98 4.18 -27.64
C GLY A 11 9.00 2.65 -27.72
N ALA A 12 10.18 2.04 -27.87
CA ALA A 12 10.27 0.57 -27.92
C ALA A 12 9.99 -0.07 -26.55
N GLY A 13 10.38 0.60 -25.46
CA GLY A 13 10.04 0.23 -24.09
C GLY A 13 8.52 0.24 -23.85
N MET A 14 7.82 1.25 -24.36
CA MET A 14 6.36 1.31 -24.30
C MET A 14 5.68 0.20 -25.13
N ASP A 15 6.15 -0.06 -26.35
CA ASP A 15 5.63 -1.16 -27.19
C ASP A 15 5.83 -2.52 -26.48
N PHE A 16 7.02 -2.75 -25.93
CA PHE A 16 7.32 -3.96 -25.18
C PHE A 16 6.45 -4.08 -23.93
N GLY A 17 6.38 -3.03 -23.12
CA GLY A 17 5.54 -2.95 -21.92
C GLY A 17 4.07 -3.24 -22.22
N THR A 18 3.54 -2.69 -23.31
CA THR A 18 2.17 -2.97 -23.78
C THR A 18 1.96 -4.45 -24.08
N THR A 19 2.95 -5.10 -24.70
CA THR A 19 2.87 -6.51 -25.10
C THR A 19 2.82 -7.42 -23.87
N VAL A 20 3.65 -7.15 -22.87
CA VAL A 20 3.80 -8.01 -21.67
C VAL A 20 2.83 -7.68 -20.54
N ALA A 21 2.13 -6.54 -20.58
CA ALA A 21 1.15 -6.19 -19.56
C ALA A 21 0.00 -7.21 -19.50
N GLU A 22 -0.36 -7.68 -18.30
CA GLU A 22 -1.42 -8.67 -18.11
C GLU A 22 -2.82 -8.04 -18.02
N SER A 23 -2.89 -6.74 -17.74
CA SER A 23 -4.13 -6.00 -17.56
C SER A 23 -4.76 -5.56 -18.90
N LYS A 24 -6.10 -5.43 -18.92
CA LYS A 24 -6.86 -4.89 -20.06
C LYS A 24 -6.40 -3.47 -20.43
N TYR A 25 -6.14 -2.64 -19.42
CA TYR A 25 -5.69 -1.26 -19.59
C TYR A 25 -4.24 -1.14 -19.17
N VAL A 26 -3.50 -0.30 -19.88
CA VAL A 26 -2.09 0.01 -19.61
C VAL A 26 -1.99 1.48 -19.25
N CYS A 27 -1.32 1.75 -18.13
CA CYS A 27 -0.91 3.10 -17.74
C CYS A 27 0.62 3.18 -17.78
N VAL A 28 1.15 4.11 -18.56
CA VAL A 28 2.58 4.43 -18.62
C VAL A 28 2.77 5.78 -17.92
N LEU A 29 3.76 5.85 -17.03
CA LEU A 29 4.16 7.06 -16.33
C LEU A 29 5.61 7.39 -16.68
N ASP A 30 5.91 8.67 -16.82
CA ASP A 30 7.30 9.12 -16.90
C ASP A 30 7.99 8.89 -15.54
N ILE A 31 9.30 8.69 -15.56
CA ILE A 31 10.09 8.31 -14.36
C ILE A 31 10.13 9.41 -13.30
N ASP A 32 9.96 10.67 -13.71
CA ASP A 32 9.89 11.84 -12.83
C ASP A 32 8.47 12.43 -12.73
N SER A 33 7.46 11.60 -13.06
CA SER A 33 6.05 11.87 -12.79
C SER A 33 5.60 11.21 -11.49
N HIS A 34 4.89 11.97 -10.67
CA HIS A 34 4.39 11.55 -9.37
C HIS A 34 2.86 11.61 -9.34
N ILE A 35 2.22 10.53 -8.91
CA ILE A 35 0.79 10.53 -8.66
C ILE A 35 0.53 11.19 -7.30
N MET A 36 -0.27 12.24 -7.30
CA MET A 36 -0.47 13.12 -6.16
C MET A 36 -1.74 12.81 -5.37
N ARG A 37 -2.56 11.83 -5.78
CA ARG A 37 -3.78 11.44 -5.06
C ARG A 37 -4.15 9.98 -5.30
N ARG A 38 -4.86 9.37 -4.34
CA ARG A 38 -5.49 8.05 -4.50
C ARG A 38 -6.75 8.12 -5.37
N GLY A 39 -7.20 6.96 -5.88
CA GLY A 39 -8.42 6.86 -6.67
C GLY A 39 -8.36 7.55 -8.03
N TRP A 40 -7.15 7.90 -8.50
CA TRP A 40 -6.91 8.59 -9.77
C TRP A 40 -7.32 7.72 -10.96
N GLU A 41 -7.11 6.40 -10.84
CA GLU A 41 -7.44 5.40 -11.82
C GLU A 41 -8.94 5.35 -12.10
N ARG A 42 -9.79 5.53 -11.08
CA ARG A 42 -11.25 5.61 -11.24
C ARG A 42 -11.67 6.76 -12.13
N ASP A 43 -11.00 7.90 -12.01
CA ASP A 43 -11.30 9.06 -12.85
C ASP A 43 -10.75 8.87 -14.28
N LEU A 44 -9.64 8.14 -14.47
CA LEU A 44 -9.19 7.74 -15.80
C LEU A 44 -10.16 6.80 -16.49
N PHE A 45 -10.68 5.78 -15.80
CA PHE A 45 -11.69 4.88 -16.35
C PHE A 45 -12.94 5.64 -16.74
N LYS A 46 -13.48 6.48 -15.85
CA LYS A 46 -14.63 7.34 -16.16
C LYS A 46 -14.39 8.24 -17.37
N LEU A 47 -13.18 8.80 -17.49
CA LEU A 47 -12.81 9.66 -18.60
C LEU A 47 -12.71 8.89 -19.91
N TYR A 48 -12.11 7.70 -19.88
CA TYR A 48 -12.01 6.81 -21.03
C TYR A 48 -13.40 6.38 -21.51
N ASP A 49 -14.27 6.00 -20.59
CA ASP A 49 -15.62 5.51 -20.88
C ASP A 49 -16.62 6.63 -21.21
N SER A 50 -16.24 7.90 -20.99
CA SER A 50 -17.12 9.06 -21.24
C SER A 50 -17.47 9.27 -22.71
N ASP A 51 -16.64 8.77 -23.64
CA ASP A 51 -16.89 8.79 -25.06
C ASP A 51 -16.27 7.53 -25.68
N PRO A 52 -17.06 6.64 -26.32
CA PRO A 52 -16.56 5.39 -26.90
C PRO A 52 -15.50 5.59 -27.99
N LYS A 53 -15.37 6.82 -28.52
CA LYS A 53 -14.30 7.18 -29.46
C LYS A 53 -12.96 7.42 -28.76
N ILE A 54 -12.90 7.65 -27.46
CA ILE A 54 -11.65 7.80 -26.73
C ILE A 54 -10.96 6.45 -26.67
N LYS A 55 -9.75 6.36 -27.22
CA LYS A 55 -8.94 5.13 -27.22
C LYS A 55 -7.58 5.29 -26.56
N MET A 56 -7.25 6.51 -26.18
CA MET A 56 -6.07 6.84 -25.41
C MET A 56 -6.30 8.14 -24.66
N ILE A 57 -5.69 8.25 -23.48
CA ILE A 57 -5.61 9.46 -22.68
C ILE A 57 -4.13 9.81 -22.59
N GLY A 58 -3.76 11.05 -22.83
CA GLY A 58 -2.40 11.55 -22.68
C GLY A 58 -2.40 13.03 -22.32
N CYS A 59 -1.24 13.57 -21.95
CA CYS A 59 -1.15 14.95 -21.50
C CYS A 59 -1.01 15.92 -22.68
N VAL A 60 -1.66 17.08 -22.62
CA VAL A 60 -1.63 18.06 -23.72
C VAL A 60 -0.21 18.54 -24.03
N GLY A 61 0.16 18.55 -25.31
CA GLY A 61 1.38 19.18 -25.82
C GLY A 61 1.15 20.18 -26.95
N PRO A 62 2.23 20.80 -27.45
CA PRO A 62 2.16 21.78 -28.53
C PRO A 62 1.66 21.14 -29.83
N GLU A 63 1.26 21.94 -30.82
CA GLU A 63 0.62 21.44 -32.04
C GLU A 63 1.47 20.40 -32.81
N HIS A 64 2.79 20.61 -32.86
CA HIS A 64 3.76 19.70 -33.49
C HIS A 64 4.14 18.48 -32.61
N LYS A 65 3.68 18.44 -31.36
CA LYS A 65 3.84 17.33 -30.41
C LYS A 65 2.57 17.28 -29.54
N PRO A 66 1.47 16.73 -30.09
CA PRO A 66 0.14 16.92 -29.49
C PRO A 66 -0.01 16.23 -28.12
N LEU A 67 0.91 15.32 -27.78
CA LEU A 67 0.96 14.60 -26.52
C LEU A 67 2.33 14.71 -25.83
N HIS A 68 2.30 14.81 -24.51
CA HIS A 68 3.46 14.63 -23.65
C HIS A 68 3.37 13.33 -22.83
N PRO A 69 4.52 12.80 -22.39
CA PRO A 69 4.61 11.49 -21.74
C PRO A 69 4.40 11.39 -20.21
N PRO A 70 4.06 12.42 -19.41
CA PRO A 70 3.94 12.21 -17.97
C PRO A 70 2.89 11.16 -17.58
N LEU A 71 1.89 10.98 -18.44
CA LEU A 71 0.98 9.85 -18.38
C LEU A 71 0.43 9.49 -19.76
N PHE A 72 0.40 8.20 -20.06
CA PHE A 72 -0.44 7.61 -21.10
C PHE A 72 -1.32 6.51 -20.52
N PHE A 73 -2.60 6.52 -20.87
CA PHE A 73 -3.55 5.48 -20.48
C PHE A 73 -4.35 5.00 -21.67
N TYR A 74 -4.41 3.70 -21.91
CA TYR A 74 -5.08 3.11 -23.08
C TYR A 74 -5.47 1.65 -22.84
N GLU A 75 -6.35 1.14 -23.70
CA GLU A 75 -6.71 -0.27 -23.74
C GLU A 75 -5.69 -1.05 -24.56
N LYS A 76 -5.09 -2.10 -23.97
CA LYS A 76 -4.02 -2.90 -24.58
C LYS A 76 -4.43 -3.48 -25.93
N GLU A 77 -5.56 -4.18 -25.96
CA GLU A 77 -6.04 -4.88 -27.15
C GLU A 77 -6.35 -3.93 -28.30
N PHE A 78 -6.82 -2.71 -28.01
CA PHE A 78 -7.04 -1.72 -29.04
C PHE A 78 -5.72 -1.32 -29.73
N ILE A 79 -4.66 -1.08 -28.96
CA ILE A 79 -3.34 -0.72 -29.49
C ILE A 79 -2.77 -1.87 -30.34
N LEU A 80 -2.77 -3.09 -29.81
CA LEU A 80 -2.19 -4.26 -30.48
C LEU A 80 -2.94 -4.63 -31.77
N ASN A 81 -4.28 -4.71 -31.72
CA ASN A 81 -5.09 -5.12 -32.88
C ASN A 81 -5.06 -4.11 -34.04
N ASN A 82 -4.70 -2.86 -33.78
CA ASN A 82 -4.59 -1.81 -34.79
C ASN A 82 -3.14 -1.51 -35.20
N GLY A 83 -2.15 -2.28 -34.70
CA GLY A 83 -0.74 -2.08 -35.03
C GLY A 83 -0.20 -0.70 -34.63
N ILE A 84 -0.78 -0.09 -33.59
CA ILE A 84 -0.36 1.23 -33.10
C ILE A 84 0.96 1.07 -32.35
N SER A 85 1.95 1.91 -32.67
CA SER A 85 3.28 1.87 -32.06
C SER A 85 3.67 3.23 -31.50
N PHE A 86 4.42 3.19 -30.40
CA PHE A 86 4.99 4.35 -29.73
C PHE A 86 6.41 4.69 -30.22
N LYS A 87 6.98 3.88 -31.12
CA LYS A 87 8.29 4.13 -31.73
C LYS A 87 8.31 5.41 -32.57
N HIS A 88 9.47 6.05 -32.61
CA HIS A 88 9.73 7.19 -33.49
C HIS A 88 9.70 6.78 -34.96
N VAL A 89 9.23 7.68 -35.83
CA VAL A 89 9.22 7.51 -37.29
C VAL A 89 10.13 8.58 -37.93
N PRO A 90 11.32 8.21 -38.46
CA PRO A 90 12.18 9.14 -39.20
C PRO A 90 11.50 9.68 -40.48
N PRO A 91 11.78 10.91 -40.96
CA PRO A 91 12.76 11.90 -40.47
C PRO A 91 12.21 12.85 -39.41
N LEU A 92 10.96 12.66 -38.97
CA LEU A 92 10.35 13.50 -37.95
C LEU A 92 11.12 13.29 -36.64
N SER A 93 11.67 14.37 -36.06
CA SER A 93 12.43 14.37 -34.80
C SER A 93 11.54 14.12 -33.56
N THR A 94 10.39 13.51 -33.76
CA THR A 94 9.26 13.69 -32.89
C THR A 94 9.22 12.62 -31.82
N ASP A 95 9.37 13.10 -30.59
CA ASP A 95 9.23 12.45 -29.29
C ASP A 95 8.13 11.35 -29.20
N THR A 96 8.20 10.52 -28.17
CA THR A 96 7.41 9.31 -27.96
C THR A 96 5.89 9.57 -28.08
N ALA A 97 5.15 8.61 -28.66
CA ALA A 97 3.69 8.61 -28.80
C ALA A 97 3.05 9.61 -29.79
N GLN A 98 3.83 10.35 -30.58
CA GLN A 98 3.24 11.19 -31.64
C GLN A 98 2.62 10.38 -32.77
N LYS A 99 3.29 9.30 -33.20
CA LYS A 99 2.77 8.38 -34.21
C LYS A 99 1.42 7.80 -33.77
N SER A 100 1.35 7.28 -32.54
CA SER A 100 0.14 6.69 -32.00
C SER A 100 -1.02 7.68 -31.92
N TYR A 101 -0.76 8.96 -31.59
CA TYR A 101 -1.79 10.00 -31.66
C TYR A 101 -2.43 10.09 -33.05
N TRP A 102 -1.61 10.18 -34.10
CA TRP A 102 -2.09 10.33 -35.47
C TRP A 102 -2.72 9.05 -36.03
N ASP A 103 -2.17 7.87 -35.70
CA ASP A 103 -2.77 6.58 -36.08
C ASP A 103 -4.19 6.45 -35.52
N ILE A 104 -4.38 6.75 -34.22
CA ILE A 104 -5.70 6.72 -33.56
C ILE A 104 -6.68 7.67 -34.25
N LYS A 105 -6.21 8.87 -34.60
CA LYS A 105 -7.03 9.86 -35.31
C LYS A 105 -7.39 9.41 -36.73
N ALA A 106 -6.46 8.79 -37.45
CA ALA A 106 -6.67 8.26 -38.79
C ALA A 106 -7.70 7.12 -38.82
N LEU A 107 -7.76 6.33 -37.73
CA LEU A 107 -8.77 5.28 -37.53
C LEU A 107 -10.15 5.84 -37.12
N GLY A 108 -10.32 7.16 -37.03
CA GLY A 108 -11.59 7.80 -36.67
C GLY A 108 -11.87 7.90 -35.16
N PHE A 109 -10.89 7.56 -34.32
CA PHE A 109 -10.96 7.61 -32.86
C PHE A 109 -10.35 8.91 -32.32
N LYS A 110 -10.41 9.08 -30.99
CA LYS A 110 -9.96 10.25 -30.26
C LYS A 110 -8.87 9.88 -29.25
N VAL A 111 -7.96 10.82 -29.06
CA VAL A 111 -7.09 10.85 -27.89
C VAL A 111 -7.57 11.98 -26.97
N HIS A 112 -7.94 11.64 -25.75
CA HIS A 112 -8.27 12.64 -24.73
C HIS A 112 -6.98 13.30 -24.23
N ARG A 113 -6.97 14.64 -24.20
CA ARG A 113 -5.80 15.41 -23.77
C ARG A 113 -6.05 16.01 -22.39
N LEU A 114 -5.34 15.49 -21.38
CA LEU A 114 -5.35 16.01 -20.02
C LEU A 114 -4.79 17.43 -20.01
N VAL A 115 -5.39 18.27 -19.16
CA VAL A 115 -5.07 19.69 -19.06
C VAL A 115 -4.01 19.92 -17.99
N LYS A 116 -3.16 20.93 -18.21
CA LYS A 116 -2.28 21.43 -17.16
C LYS A 116 -3.12 22.11 -16.07
N GLY A 117 -2.88 21.72 -14.84
CA GLY A 117 -3.48 22.29 -13.64
C GLY A 117 -2.85 23.61 -13.24
N LYS A 118 -3.37 24.18 -12.15
CA LYS A 118 -2.73 25.32 -11.48
C LYS A 118 -1.48 24.83 -10.76
N LYS A 119 -0.38 25.58 -10.84
CA LYS A 119 0.85 25.25 -10.12
C LYS A 119 0.66 25.48 -8.62
N ARG A 120 0.29 24.43 -7.88
CA ARG A 120 0.02 24.48 -6.43
C ARG A 120 1.26 24.22 -5.58
N TYR A 121 2.22 23.48 -6.13
CA TYR A 121 3.44 23.11 -5.44
C TYR A 121 4.55 24.12 -5.72
N ASN A 122 5.31 24.48 -4.69
CA ASN A 122 6.44 25.42 -4.81
C ASN A 122 7.71 24.70 -5.30
N CYS A 123 7.63 24.02 -6.43
CA CYS A 123 8.74 23.30 -7.05
C CYS A 123 8.72 23.47 -8.58
N ILE A 124 9.73 22.94 -9.24
CA ILE A 124 9.88 23.03 -10.70
C ILE A 124 9.13 21.86 -11.34
N GLY A 125 8.27 22.15 -12.31
CA GLY A 125 7.38 21.16 -12.90
C GLY A 125 6.01 21.69 -13.27
N ASP A 126 5.19 20.79 -13.83
CA ASP A 126 3.79 21.02 -14.13
C ASP A 126 2.90 20.08 -13.32
N GLU A 127 1.75 20.61 -12.91
CA GLU A 127 0.65 19.81 -12.38
C GLU A 127 -0.32 19.47 -13.51
N ILE A 128 -0.89 18.27 -13.47
CA ILE A 128 -1.84 17.77 -14.46
C ILE A 128 -3.09 17.31 -13.72
N GLU A 129 -4.24 17.78 -14.22
CA GLU A 129 -5.53 17.47 -13.64
C GLU A 129 -6.22 16.33 -14.40
N ILE A 130 -6.83 15.42 -13.64
CA ILE A 130 -7.75 14.40 -14.16
C ILE A 130 -9.10 14.67 -13.52
N ALA A 131 -10.13 14.85 -14.35
CA ALA A 131 -11.47 15.26 -13.91
C ALA A 131 -11.47 16.54 -13.04
N GLY A 132 -10.62 17.52 -13.38
CA GLY A 132 -10.50 18.79 -12.67
C GLY A 132 -9.83 18.72 -11.29
N LYS A 133 -9.17 17.60 -10.97
CA LYS A 133 -8.46 17.39 -9.70
C LYS A 133 -6.96 17.24 -9.94
N PRO A 134 -6.09 17.89 -9.14
CA PRO A 134 -4.63 17.67 -9.16
C PRO A 134 -4.33 16.18 -9.06
N THR A 135 -3.61 15.62 -10.03
CA THR A 135 -3.41 14.16 -10.08
C THR A 135 -1.99 13.75 -10.38
N ILE A 136 -1.33 14.38 -11.34
CA ILE A 136 0.05 14.07 -11.68
C ILE A 136 0.88 15.33 -11.48
N TYR A 137 2.05 15.20 -10.85
CA TYR A 137 3.07 16.23 -10.84
C TYR A 137 4.28 15.75 -11.63
N HIS A 138 4.69 16.49 -12.64
CA HIS A 138 5.77 16.11 -13.55
C HIS A 138 6.92 17.11 -13.48
N HIS A 139 8.11 16.65 -13.09
CA HIS A 139 9.27 17.52 -12.93
C HIS A 139 9.96 17.92 -14.25
N TRP A 140 9.79 17.19 -15.35
CA TRP A 140 10.36 17.43 -16.70
C TRP A 140 11.87 17.26 -16.89
N TYR A 141 12.67 17.29 -15.84
CA TYR A 141 14.12 17.38 -15.94
C TYR A 141 14.87 16.11 -15.51
N GLY A 142 14.17 15.07 -15.01
CA GLY A 142 14.81 13.90 -14.42
C GLY A 142 15.73 13.15 -15.38
N THR A 143 15.20 12.74 -16.54
CA THR A 143 16.02 12.08 -17.58
C THR A 143 17.06 13.03 -18.18
N ARG A 144 16.73 14.33 -18.30
CA ARG A 144 17.61 15.34 -18.91
C ARG A 144 18.87 15.64 -18.08
N PHE A 145 18.80 15.54 -16.75
CA PHE A 145 19.97 15.68 -15.87
C PHE A 145 20.71 14.35 -15.62
N CYS A 146 20.10 13.19 -15.91
CA CYS A 146 20.68 11.87 -15.62
C CYS A 146 21.33 11.16 -16.82
N GLU A 147 21.17 11.65 -18.06
CA GLU A 147 21.76 11.01 -19.24
C GLU A 147 23.25 11.37 -19.46
N ASN A 148 24.09 10.36 -19.66
CA ASN A 148 25.50 10.44 -20.08
C ASN A 148 25.66 10.91 -21.54
N ASN A 149 24.97 11.98 -21.93
CA ASN A 149 25.11 12.58 -23.25
C ASN A 149 26.14 13.72 -23.18
N PRO A 150 27.15 13.78 -24.08
CA PRO A 150 28.14 14.86 -24.08
C PRO A 150 27.56 16.27 -24.26
N TYR A 151 26.32 16.41 -24.77
CA TYR A 151 25.59 17.68 -24.84
C TYR A 151 24.85 18.06 -23.53
N LEU A 152 24.75 17.14 -22.56
CA LEU A 152 24.02 17.29 -21.29
C LEU A 152 24.93 17.55 -20.08
N LYS A 153 26.23 17.84 -20.29
CA LYS A 153 27.15 18.39 -19.25
C LYS A 153 26.82 19.84 -18.84
N LYS A 154 25.56 20.26 -18.99
CA LYS A 154 25.15 21.61 -18.62
C LYS A 154 24.76 21.60 -17.15
N LEU A 155 25.38 22.49 -16.38
CA LEU A 155 24.97 22.75 -15.00
C LEU A 155 23.58 23.39 -14.93
N GLU A 156 23.05 23.85 -16.07
CA GLU A 156 21.76 24.52 -16.22
C GLU A 156 21.01 24.08 -17.48
N LEU A 157 19.70 23.84 -17.35
CA LEU A 157 18.78 23.53 -18.45
C LEU A 157 17.54 24.43 -18.33
N ASP A 158 17.20 25.15 -19.40
CA ASP A 158 16.07 26.10 -19.42
C ASP A 158 16.12 27.12 -18.25
N GLY A 159 17.33 27.50 -17.81
CA GLY A 159 17.55 28.40 -16.67
C GLY A 159 17.46 27.74 -15.28
N VAL A 160 17.22 26.44 -15.21
CA VAL A 160 17.18 25.66 -13.97
C VAL A 160 18.51 24.94 -13.75
N SER A 161 19.13 25.12 -12.59
CA SER A 161 20.35 24.38 -12.27
C SER A 161 20.08 22.94 -11.82
N ILE A 162 21.04 22.04 -12.00
CA ILE A 162 20.94 20.65 -11.51
C ILE A 162 20.73 20.60 -9.97
N HIS A 163 21.35 21.53 -9.23
CA HIS A 163 21.18 21.65 -7.79
C HIS A 163 19.75 22.05 -7.41
N GLU A 164 19.20 23.05 -8.11
CA GLU A 164 17.83 23.51 -7.91
C GLU A 164 16.81 22.43 -8.25
N TYR A 165 17.04 21.64 -9.30
CA TYR A 165 16.22 20.47 -9.62
C TYR A 165 16.20 19.45 -8.49
N PHE A 166 17.36 18.99 -8.00
CA PHE A 166 17.40 18.00 -6.92
C PHE A 166 16.77 18.53 -5.63
N LYS A 167 17.06 19.79 -5.28
CA LYS A 167 16.45 20.46 -4.14
C LYS A 167 14.92 20.45 -4.24
N THR A 168 14.37 20.92 -5.35
CA THR A 168 12.91 21.02 -5.52
C THR A 168 12.22 19.66 -5.60
N LYS A 169 12.88 18.65 -6.20
CA LYS A 169 12.42 17.26 -6.22
C LYS A 169 12.34 16.67 -4.82
N ASP A 170 13.40 16.85 -4.02
CA ASP A 170 13.47 16.30 -2.66
C ASP A 170 12.55 17.06 -1.69
N GLU A 171 12.28 18.34 -1.96
CA GLU A 171 11.34 19.16 -1.19
C GLU A 171 9.87 18.85 -1.50
N LEU A 172 9.53 18.32 -2.68
CA LEU A 172 8.13 18.08 -3.09
C LEU A 172 7.35 17.30 -2.02
N PHE A 173 7.84 16.13 -1.60
CA PHE A 173 7.15 15.28 -0.62
C PHE A 173 7.23 15.79 0.82
N ASN A 174 8.08 16.79 1.08
CA ASN A 174 8.16 17.45 2.39
C ASN A 174 7.14 18.59 2.54
N GLN A 175 6.54 19.07 1.44
CA GLN A 175 5.52 20.11 1.50
C GLN A 175 4.26 19.60 2.22
N SER A 176 3.75 20.37 3.18
CA SER A 176 2.54 20.01 3.94
C SER A 176 1.34 19.73 3.05
N LEU A 177 1.21 20.46 1.92
CA LEU A 177 0.15 20.21 0.95
C LEU A 177 0.26 18.81 0.33
N VAL A 178 1.46 18.38 -0.07
CA VAL A 178 1.67 17.05 -0.65
C VAL A 178 1.37 15.97 0.37
N LYS A 179 1.90 16.13 1.60
CA LYS A 179 1.59 15.23 2.71
C LYS A 179 0.08 15.11 2.94
N ASN A 180 -0.64 16.24 2.94
CA ASN A 180 -2.10 16.26 3.12
C ASN A 180 -2.86 15.57 1.97
N ILE A 181 -2.51 15.82 0.71
CA ILE A 181 -3.20 15.21 -0.45
C ILE A 181 -2.89 13.71 -0.53
N LEU A 182 -1.65 13.32 -0.24
CA LEU A 182 -1.25 11.93 -0.14
C LEU A 182 -1.75 11.26 1.14
N GLY A 183 -2.44 11.98 2.03
CA GLY A 183 -2.95 11.47 3.30
C GLY A 183 -1.86 11.00 4.29
N ILE A 184 -0.62 11.47 4.11
CA ILE A 184 0.49 11.27 5.04
C ILE A 184 0.17 12.04 6.33
N LYS A 185 -0.56 11.39 7.22
CA LYS A 185 -0.71 11.77 8.62
C LYS A 185 0.46 11.17 9.39
N GLU A 186 1.23 12.01 10.08
CA GLU A 186 2.30 11.55 10.95
C GLU A 186 1.70 11.18 12.32
N TYR A 187 1.77 9.90 12.68
CA TYR A 187 1.31 9.38 13.97
C TYR A 187 2.48 9.20 14.95
N LYS A 188 2.19 9.21 16.25
CA LYS A 188 3.17 8.86 17.28
C LYS A 188 3.35 7.34 17.33
N GLY A 189 4.60 6.89 17.44
CA GLY A 189 4.94 5.46 17.53
C GLY A 189 6.37 5.17 17.09
N SER A 190 6.93 4.01 17.42
CA SER A 190 8.30 3.62 17.05
C SER A 190 8.37 2.93 15.67
N LYS A 191 7.35 2.14 15.32
CA LYS A 191 7.38 1.20 14.18
C LYS A 191 6.49 1.61 13.00
N PHE A 192 5.29 2.09 13.28
CA PHE A 192 4.28 2.45 12.28
C PHE A 192 3.90 3.92 12.44
N ARG A 193 4.18 4.75 11.43
CA ARG A 193 3.94 6.21 11.45
C ARG A 193 3.23 6.74 10.20
N ASP A 194 3.12 5.93 9.17
CA ASP A 194 2.50 6.27 7.90
C ASP A 194 1.24 5.42 7.72
N TYR A 195 0.08 6.07 7.78
CA TYR A 195 -1.22 5.42 7.66
C TYR A 195 -1.36 4.62 6.37
N HIS A 196 -0.82 5.12 5.27
CA HIS A 196 -0.96 4.47 3.97
C HIS A 196 -0.11 3.22 3.86
N PHE A 197 1.13 3.30 4.32
CA PHE A 197 1.94 2.09 4.47
C PHE A 197 1.24 1.07 5.38
N CYS A 198 0.64 1.53 6.48
CA CYS A 198 -0.07 0.65 7.41
C CYS A 198 -1.34 0.04 6.81
N LYS A 199 -2.13 0.80 6.06
CA LYS A 199 -3.33 0.29 5.36
C LYS A 199 -2.94 -0.70 4.26
N ASP A 200 -1.92 -0.39 3.47
CA ASP A 200 -1.44 -1.30 2.44
C ASP A 200 -0.92 -2.61 3.07
N MET A 201 -0.25 -2.53 4.25
CA MET A 201 0.13 -3.70 5.04
C MET A 201 -1.08 -4.47 5.54
N MET A 202 -2.08 -3.81 6.14
CA MET A 202 -3.32 -4.43 6.61
C MET A 202 -4.01 -5.29 5.53
N ASP A 203 -3.97 -4.81 4.28
CA ASP A 203 -4.62 -5.47 3.15
C ASP A 203 -3.87 -6.72 2.62
N LEU A 204 -2.60 -6.94 2.99
CA LEU A 204 -1.76 -8.01 2.40
C LEU A 204 -2.27 -9.43 2.62
N ASN A 205 -3.00 -9.67 3.71
CA ASN A 205 -3.44 -11.01 4.09
C ASN A 205 -4.94 -11.23 3.89
N ASN A 206 -5.58 -10.39 3.05
CA ASN A 206 -7.01 -10.48 2.71
C ASN A 206 -7.94 -10.64 3.92
N GLY A 207 -7.61 -10.00 5.04
CA GLY A 207 -8.41 -10.05 6.26
C GLY A 207 -8.26 -11.32 7.11
N GLU A 208 -7.27 -12.19 6.86
CA GLU A 208 -6.94 -13.32 7.74
C GLU A 208 -5.90 -12.93 8.81
N PRO A 209 -5.88 -13.60 9.98
CA PRO A 209 -4.84 -13.43 10.98
C PRO A 209 -3.46 -13.73 10.39
N TRP A 210 -2.49 -12.90 10.74
CA TRP A 210 -1.11 -13.21 10.42
C TRP A 210 -0.65 -14.14 11.53
N ILE A 211 -0.89 -15.44 11.41
CA ILE A 211 -0.33 -16.51 12.26
C ILE A 211 -0.18 -17.76 11.39
N GLU A 212 0.41 -18.83 11.92
CA GLU A 212 0.57 -20.10 11.20
C GLU A 212 -0.78 -20.71 10.79
N SER A 213 -0.90 -21.22 9.57
CA SER A 213 -2.18 -21.66 8.99
C SER A 213 -2.81 -22.81 9.80
N GLY A 214 -1.99 -23.66 10.42
CA GLY A 214 -2.45 -24.69 11.35
C GLY A 214 -3.16 -24.12 12.59
N ALA A 215 -2.69 -22.99 13.12
CA ALA A 215 -3.33 -22.30 14.22
C ALA A 215 -4.64 -21.63 13.77
N ILE A 216 -4.68 -21.04 12.58
CA ILE A 216 -5.90 -20.47 11.98
C ILE A 216 -6.99 -21.56 11.89
N LYS A 217 -6.66 -22.73 11.35
CA LYS A 217 -7.60 -23.87 11.24
C LYS A 217 -8.11 -24.34 12.61
N MET A 218 -7.23 -24.38 13.61
CA MET A 218 -7.62 -24.75 14.97
C MET A 218 -8.59 -23.73 15.57
N LEU A 219 -8.32 -22.43 15.41
CA LEU A 219 -9.18 -21.35 15.86
C LEU A 219 -10.53 -21.35 15.15
N ASP A 220 -10.54 -21.52 13.82
CA ASP A 220 -11.75 -21.55 12.99
C ASP A 220 -12.68 -22.70 13.41
N THR A 221 -12.10 -23.84 13.82
CA THR A 221 -12.86 -24.99 14.33
C THR A 221 -13.36 -24.78 15.77
N HIS A 222 -12.65 -23.99 16.58
CA HIS A 222 -12.95 -23.81 18.00
C HIS A 222 -13.98 -22.69 18.26
N LEU A 223 -13.88 -21.60 17.52
CA LEU A 223 -14.67 -20.39 17.74
C LEU A 223 -16.15 -20.60 17.43
N THR A 224 -17.02 -20.03 18.26
CA THR A 224 -18.46 -19.95 18.03
C THR A 224 -18.98 -18.54 18.28
N LYS A 225 -20.20 -18.26 17.80
CA LYS A 225 -20.85 -16.95 17.91
C LYS A 225 -21.25 -16.53 19.33
N ASP A 226 -21.04 -17.41 20.31
CA ASP A 226 -21.28 -17.14 21.73
C ASP A 226 -19.98 -16.87 22.50
N MET A 227 -18.83 -17.00 21.85
CA MET A 227 -17.52 -16.84 22.48
C MET A 227 -17.04 -15.38 22.49
N GLN A 228 -16.19 -15.07 23.47
CA GLN A 228 -15.53 -13.78 23.62
C GLN A 228 -14.03 -13.93 23.35
N VAL A 229 -13.47 -13.02 22.56
CA VAL A 229 -12.04 -13.03 22.21
C VAL A 229 -11.34 -11.80 22.78
N LEU A 230 -10.19 -12.02 23.40
CA LEU A 230 -9.22 -10.97 23.69
C LEU A 230 -8.06 -11.08 22.69
N GLU A 231 -7.65 -9.95 22.16
CA GLU A 231 -6.52 -9.82 21.26
C GLU A 231 -5.57 -8.75 21.77
N ILE A 232 -4.29 -9.07 21.83
CA ILE A 232 -3.22 -8.11 22.14
C ILE A 232 -2.43 -7.93 20.86
N GLY A 233 -2.41 -6.72 20.31
CA GLY A 233 -1.97 -6.44 18.94
C GLY A 233 -3.15 -6.51 17.98
N ALA A 234 -3.76 -5.35 17.70
CA ALA A 234 -4.88 -5.30 16.76
C ALA A 234 -4.39 -5.51 15.32
N GLY A 235 -5.25 -5.92 14.41
CA GLY A 235 -4.84 -6.19 13.03
C GLY A 235 -5.94 -6.78 12.16
N SER A 236 -5.54 -7.47 11.10
CA SER A 236 -6.46 -8.17 10.21
C SER A 236 -7.23 -9.27 10.95
N SER A 237 -6.58 -9.90 11.93
CA SER A 237 -7.16 -10.86 12.86
C SER A 237 -8.34 -10.31 13.64
N THR A 238 -8.35 -9.02 14.00
CA THR A 238 -9.44 -8.39 14.74
C THR A 238 -10.78 -8.55 14.02
N GLY A 239 -10.82 -8.18 12.73
CA GLY A 239 -12.01 -8.34 11.89
C GLY A 239 -12.35 -9.81 11.64
N TRP A 240 -11.34 -10.68 11.53
CA TRP A 240 -11.52 -12.12 11.36
C TRP A 240 -12.20 -12.78 12.56
N PHE A 241 -11.78 -12.43 13.79
CA PHE A 241 -12.40 -12.89 15.03
C PHE A 241 -13.82 -12.35 15.16
N ALA A 242 -14.06 -11.08 14.82
CA ALA A 242 -15.39 -10.46 14.91
C ALA A 242 -16.44 -11.18 14.05
N GLN A 243 -16.01 -11.72 12.91
CA GLN A 243 -16.85 -12.55 12.05
C GLN A 243 -17.19 -13.93 12.63
N ARG A 244 -16.52 -14.37 13.70
CA ARG A 244 -16.64 -15.74 14.26
C ARG A 244 -17.08 -15.78 15.73
N ALA A 245 -16.80 -14.72 16.48
CA ALA A 245 -17.10 -14.59 17.90
C ALA A 245 -18.32 -13.69 18.15
N GLN A 246 -18.80 -13.70 19.40
CA GLN A 246 -19.80 -12.76 19.90
C GLN A 246 -19.21 -11.34 19.97
N MET A 247 -18.04 -11.23 20.61
CA MET A 247 -17.38 -9.97 20.94
C MET A 247 -15.87 -10.13 20.85
N VAL A 248 -15.18 -9.11 20.35
CA VAL A 248 -13.71 -9.01 20.37
C VAL A 248 -13.30 -7.77 21.15
N VAL A 249 -12.36 -7.93 22.08
CA VAL A 249 -11.64 -6.82 22.70
C VAL A 249 -10.21 -6.88 22.18
N SER A 250 -9.72 -5.83 21.54
CA SER A 250 -8.37 -5.79 20.96
C SER A 250 -7.58 -4.59 21.47
N PHE A 251 -6.38 -4.80 22.01
CA PHE A 251 -5.49 -3.73 22.47
C PHE A 251 -4.45 -3.36 21.40
N GLU A 252 -4.24 -2.07 21.17
CA GLU A 252 -3.21 -1.54 20.25
C GLU A 252 -2.43 -0.34 20.85
N SER A 253 -1.09 -0.38 20.83
CA SER A 253 -0.21 0.63 21.43
C SER A 253 0.30 1.63 20.39
N ASN A 254 0.28 1.25 19.12
CA ASN A 254 0.65 2.11 18.01
C ASN A 254 -0.55 2.91 17.50
N GLU A 255 -0.46 4.24 17.58
CA GLU A 255 -1.55 5.15 17.21
C GLU A 255 -1.95 5.03 15.73
N CYS A 256 -0.95 4.86 14.84
CA CYS A 256 -1.17 4.71 13.41
C CYS A 256 -1.93 3.42 13.09
N TRP A 257 -1.47 2.32 13.69
CA TRP A 257 -2.04 1.00 13.46
C TRP A 257 -3.45 0.91 14.02
N HIS A 258 -3.68 1.47 15.22
CA HIS A 258 -5.01 1.61 15.81
C HIS A 258 -5.99 2.34 14.86
N ALA A 259 -5.57 3.46 14.28
CA ALA A 259 -6.39 4.22 13.34
C ALA A 259 -6.74 3.38 12.10
N VAL A 260 -5.76 2.70 11.50
CA VAL A 260 -5.99 1.83 10.33
C VAL A 260 -6.94 0.68 10.63
N VAL A 261 -6.79 0.00 11.78
CA VAL A 261 -7.68 -1.09 12.18
C VAL A 261 -9.10 -0.59 12.40
N THR A 262 -9.26 0.55 13.09
CA THR A 262 -10.58 1.14 13.35
C THR A 262 -11.29 1.52 12.05
N ASP A 263 -10.59 2.18 11.14
CA ASP A 263 -11.14 2.55 9.83
C ASP A 263 -11.52 1.31 9.00
N ASP A 264 -10.71 0.23 9.02
CA ASP A 264 -11.04 -1.03 8.34
C ASP A 264 -12.33 -1.66 8.88
N LEU A 265 -12.51 -1.68 10.20
CA LEU A 265 -13.72 -2.21 10.84
C LEU A 265 -14.95 -1.37 10.49
N GLU A 266 -14.83 -0.05 10.45
CA GLU A 266 -15.90 0.86 10.03
C GLU A 266 -16.27 0.65 8.55
N GLU A 267 -15.29 0.58 7.66
CA GLU A 267 -15.47 0.31 6.23
C GLU A 267 -16.21 -1.01 5.99
N ARG A 268 -15.90 -2.03 6.79
CA ARG A 268 -16.53 -3.36 6.74
C ARG A 268 -17.83 -3.45 7.54
N ASN A 269 -18.25 -2.37 8.20
CA ASN A 269 -19.42 -2.29 9.07
C ASN A 269 -19.44 -3.38 10.18
N ILE A 270 -18.27 -3.67 10.75
CA ILE A 270 -18.08 -4.60 11.87
C ILE A 270 -18.23 -3.81 13.18
N LYS A 271 -19.15 -4.24 14.06
CA LYS A 271 -19.55 -3.47 15.26
C LYS A 271 -19.34 -4.20 16.58
N ASN A 272 -19.06 -5.49 16.55
CA ASN A 272 -18.88 -6.32 17.74
C ASN A 272 -17.40 -6.38 18.18
N VAL A 273 -16.72 -5.24 18.07
CA VAL A 273 -15.30 -5.09 18.41
C VAL A 273 -15.12 -3.84 19.26
N ALA A 274 -14.37 -3.96 20.35
CA ALA A 274 -13.82 -2.84 21.09
C ALA A 274 -12.31 -2.81 20.84
N VAL A 275 -11.85 -1.88 20.00
CA VAL A 275 -10.41 -1.61 19.82
C VAL A 275 -10.00 -0.56 20.84
N ILE A 276 -9.07 -0.92 21.73
CA ILE A 276 -8.59 -0.08 22.82
C ILE A 276 -7.19 0.41 22.48
N TYR A 277 -7.07 1.70 22.16
CA TYR A 277 -5.77 2.35 22.09
C TYR A 277 -5.18 2.52 23.49
N ASP A 278 -4.02 1.90 23.75
CA ASP A 278 -3.31 2.06 25.02
C ASP A 278 -1.79 2.14 24.81
N PRO A 279 -1.21 3.34 24.74
CA PRO A 279 0.22 3.53 24.50
C PRO A 279 1.09 3.13 25.69
N ASP A 280 0.50 2.88 26.85
CA ASP A 280 1.21 2.48 28.07
C ASP A 280 1.47 0.96 28.14
N TYR A 281 0.81 0.15 27.31
CA TYR A 281 1.19 -1.26 27.14
C TYR A 281 2.32 -1.37 26.10
N PRO A 282 3.24 -2.34 26.23
CA PRO A 282 3.22 -3.46 27.18
C PRO A 282 3.79 -3.12 28.57
N GLU A 283 4.42 -1.96 28.75
CA GLU A 283 5.22 -1.64 29.95
C GLU A 283 4.40 -1.65 31.25
N LYS A 284 3.21 -1.05 31.24
CA LYS A 284 2.33 -0.99 32.42
C LYS A 284 1.33 -2.15 32.51
N GLY A 285 1.40 -3.12 31.60
CA GLY A 285 0.40 -4.18 31.46
C GLY A 285 -0.89 -3.70 30.79
N LEU A 286 -1.90 -4.57 30.78
CA LEU A 286 -3.21 -4.26 30.20
C LEU A 286 -4.11 -3.63 31.26
N ARG A 287 -4.91 -2.63 30.86
CA ARG A 287 -5.99 -2.14 31.72
C ARG A 287 -6.98 -3.26 31.97
N ASP A 288 -7.34 -3.43 33.24
CA ASP A 288 -8.27 -4.48 33.63
C ASP A 288 -9.64 -4.25 32.97
N THR A 289 -10.23 -5.34 32.49
CA THR A 289 -11.53 -5.35 31.83
C THR A 289 -12.57 -6.15 32.62
N ASP A 290 -12.20 -6.77 33.75
CA ASP A 290 -12.99 -7.73 34.56
C ASP A 290 -13.56 -8.94 33.76
N ASN A 291 -13.31 -9.01 32.44
CA ASN A 291 -13.93 -9.96 31.53
C ASN A 291 -13.13 -11.27 31.44
N LYS A 292 -13.83 -12.39 31.23
CA LYS A 292 -13.21 -13.66 30.87
C LYS A 292 -13.39 -13.95 29.39
N PHE A 293 -12.42 -14.60 28.77
CA PHE A 293 -12.39 -14.85 27.33
C PHE A 293 -12.28 -16.33 27.01
N ASP A 294 -12.86 -16.74 25.89
CA ASP A 294 -12.77 -18.11 25.38
C ASP A 294 -11.51 -18.32 24.54
N VAL A 295 -11.04 -17.25 23.89
CA VAL A 295 -9.76 -17.21 23.18
C VAL A 295 -9.00 -15.95 23.55
N ILE A 296 -7.70 -16.07 23.79
CA ILE A 296 -6.79 -14.95 23.98
C ILE A 296 -5.63 -15.07 22.99
N LEU A 297 -5.51 -14.13 22.05
CA LEU A 297 -4.38 -14.03 21.11
C LEU A 297 -3.35 -13.01 21.61
N LEU A 298 -2.08 -13.39 21.60
CA LEU A 298 -0.94 -12.58 22.03
C LEU A 298 0.01 -12.29 20.85
N ASP A 299 -0.26 -11.24 20.07
CA ASP A 299 0.42 -10.90 18.79
C ASP A 299 0.96 -9.44 18.70
N GLY A 300 0.78 -8.62 19.74
CA GLY A 300 1.23 -7.22 19.78
C GLY A 300 2.68 -7.01 20.21
N GLU A 301 3.11 -5.78 20.51
CA GLU A 301 4.46 -5.51 21.07
C GLU A 301 4.71 -6.22 22.40
N THR A 302 5.95 -6.65 22.65
CA THR A 302 6.24 -7.76 23.59
C THR A 302 7.40 -7.57 24.56
N LEU A 303 7.93 -6.36 24.74
CA LEU A 303 9.00 -6.18 25.73
C LEU A 303 8.44 -6.50 27.14
N GLY A 304 8.95 -7.58 27.78
CA GLY A 304 8.68 -7.91 29.20
C GLY A 304 7.36 -8.62 29.54
N ARG A 305 6.89 -9.55 28.69
CA ARG A 305 5.53 -10.14 28.70
C ARG A 305 5.08 -10.99 29.92
N GLU A 306 5.77 -10.98 31.05
CA GLU A 306 5.25 -11.65 32.25
C GLU A 306 3.85 -11.12 32.62
N ASN A 307 3.64 -9.81 32.58
CA ASN A 307 2.36 -9.20 32.95
C ASN A 307 1.23 -9.57 31.98
N VAL A 308 1.49 -9.53 30.67
CA VAL A 308 0.49 -9.86 29.64
C VAL A 308 0.13 -11.35 29.68
N VAL A 309 1.12 -12.23 29.84
CA VAL A 309 0.87 -13.67 29.98
C VAL A 309 0.14 -13.98 31.27
N SER A 310 0.49 -13.32 32.38
CA SER A 310 -0.23 -13.45 33.66
C SER A 310 -1.69 -13.04 33.50
N TYR A 311 -1.94 -11.90 32.85
CA TYR A 311 -3.27 -11.43 32.53
C TYR A 311 -4.04 -12.48 31.71
N ALA A 312 -3.42 -13.01 30.64
CA ALA A 312 -4.04 -14.05 29.82
C ALA A 312 -4.41 -15.30 30.62
N ILE A 313 -3.52 -15.79 31.50
CA ILE A 313 -3.78 -16.94 32.38
C ILE A 313 -4.92 -16.66 33.35
N GLU A 314 -4.99 -15.45 33.91
CA GLU A 314 -6.05 -15.08 34.85
C GLU A 314 -7.40 -14.92 34.15
N HIS A 315 -7.42 -14.47 32.89
CA HIS A 315 -8.65 -14.08 32.19
C HIS A 315 -9.17 -15.12 31.19
N ILE A 316 -8.46 -16.22 30.96
CA ILE A 316 -8.93 -17.30 30.09
C ILE A 316 -9.99 -18.17 30.81
N LYS A 317 -11.05 -18.55 30.09
CA LYS A 317 -12.07 -19.50 30.55
C LYS A 317 -11.55 -20.95 30.49
N LYS A 318 -12.11 -21.80 31.33
CA LYS A 318 -11.96 -23.26 31.22
C LYS A 318 -12.38 -23.74 29.83
N GLY A 319 -11.57 -24.58 29.20
CA GLY A 319 -11.80 -25.08 27.84
C GLY A 319 -11.36 -24.14 26.72
N GLY A 320 -10.97 -22.90 27.05
CA GLY A 320 -10.51 -21.88 26.11
C GLY A 320 -9.09 -22.10 25.59
N LEU A 321 -8.68 -21.20 24.68
CA LEU A 321 -7.37 -21.23 24.02
C LEU A 321 -6.57 -19.95 24.31
N ILE A 322 -5.31 -20.11 24.73
CA ILE A 322 -4.32 -19.04 24.67
C ILE A 322 -3.43 -19.28 23.45
N VAL A 323 -3.29 -18.28 22.59
CA VAL A 323 -2.48 -18.34 21.37
C VAL A 323 -1.34 -17.33 21.49
N LEU A 324 -0.11 -17.79 21.33
CA LEU A 324 1.09 -16.96 21.24
C LEU A 324 1.65 -17.07 19.83
N ASP A 325 1.66 -15.95 19.10
CA ASP A 325 2.38 -15.88 17.84
C ASP A 325 3.86 -15.51 18.06
N ASP A 326 4.66 -15.75 17.02
CA ASP A 326 6.11 -15.53 17.03
C ASP A 326 6.85 -16.29 18.15
N ALA A 327 6.31 -17.43 18.60
CA ALA A 327 6.77 -18.20 19.75
C ALA A 327 8.24 -18.70 19.64
N GLN A 328 8.83 -18.66 18.44
CA GLN A 328 10.26 -18.91 18.22
C GLN A 328 11.19 -17.89 18.87
N ARG A 329 10.68 -16.71 19.26
CA ARG A 329 11.46 -15.63 19.89
C ARG A 329 11.74 -15.96 21.36
N THR A 330 12.41 -17.08 21.61
CA THR A 330 12.61 -17.67 22.93
C THR A 330 13.30 -16.73 23.90
N GLU A 331 14.25 -15.90 23.45
CA GLU A 331 14.90 -14.89 24.30
C GLU A 331 13.92 -13.85 24.86
N LEU A 332 12.85 -13.52 24.12
CA LEU A 332 11.82 -12.57 24.55
C LEU A 332 10.70 -13.24 25.34
N TYR A 333 10.43 -14.52 25.08
CA TYR A 333 9.23 -15.21 25.56
C TYR A 333 9.49 -16.34 26.57
N ALA A 334 10.74 -16.62 26.93
CA ALA A 334 11.08 -17.77 27.79
C ALA A 334 10.27 -17.81 29.09
N GLU A 335 10.21 -16.70 29.84
CA GLU A 335 9.50 -16.63 31.12
C GLU A 335 7.98 -16.82 30.96
N GLY A 336 7.39 -16.14 29.96
CA GLY A 336 5.97 -16.26 29.65
C GLY A 336 5.59 -17.68 29.20
N ILE A 337 6.40 -18.29 28.34
CA ILE A 337 6.21 -19.68 27.90
C ILE A 337 6.33 -20.64 29.08
N ALA A 338 7.34 -20.47 29.94
CA ALA A 338 7.50 -21.30 31.14
C ALA A 338 6.29 -21.20 32.08
N LYS A 339 5.74 -19.98 32.24
CA LYS A 339 4.53 -19.76 33.03
C LYS A 339 3.32 -20.47 32.43
N LEU A 340 3.10 -20.37 31.12
CA LEU A 340 2.03 -21.12 30.44
C LEU A 340 2.20 -22.64 30.59
N ASP A 341 3.42 -23.14 30.33
CA ASP A 341 3.74 -24.57 30.39
C ASP A 341 3.57 -25.14 31.83
N SER A 342 3.77 -24.33 32.87
CA SER A 342 3.59 -24.74 34.28
C SER A 342 2.14 -25.08 34.68
N ASN A 343 1.15 -24.69 33.89
CA ASN A 343 -0.27 -24.95 34.17
C ASN A 343 -0.72 -26.39 33.81
N GLY A 344 0.13 -27.19 33.15
CA GLY A 344 -0.23 -28.55 32.72
C GLY A 344 -1.28 -28.60 31.59
N TRP A 345 -1.45 -27.51 30.86
CA TRP A 345 -2.35 -27.41 29.71
C TRP A 345 -1.77 -28.09 28.47
N LYS A 346 -2.64 -28.58 27.59
CA LYS A 346 -2.20 -29.20 26.33
C LYS A 346 -1.68 -28.11 25.39
N LYS A 347 -0.40 -28.17 25.06
CA LYS A 347 0.26 -27.30 24.07
C LYS A 347 0.26 -27.92 22.67
N SER A 348 -0.05 -27.12 21.66
CA SER A 348 0.08 -27.44 20.24
C SER A 348 0.99 -26.39 19.59
N VAL A 349 1.88 -26.81 18.71
CA VAL A 349 2.86 -25.92 18.05
C VAL A 349 2.69 -26.05 16.55
N PHE A 350 2.60 -24.92 15.87
CA PHE A 350 2.41 -24.82 14.42
C PHE A 350 3.59 -24.10 13.79
N ASN A 351 4.01 -24.58 12.62
CA ASN A 351 5.02 -23.99 11.74
C ASN A 351 4.80 -24.60 10.35
N ASP A 352 4.50 -23.76 9.37
CA ASP A 352 4.16 -24.16 8.00
C ASP A 352 5.41 -24.44 7.14
N GLY A 353 6.61 -24.29 7.70
CA GLY A 353 7.89 -24.49 7.02
C GLY A 353 8.37 -23.27 6.23
N GLU A 354 7.57 -22.20 6.17
CA GLU A 354 7.90 -20.95 5.48
C GLU A 354 8.54 -19.94 6.46
N GLY A 355 9.82 -20.15 6.75
CA GLY A 355 10.60 -19.25 7.59
C GLY A 355 10.52 -19.56 9.09
N PRO A 356 10.94 -18.62 9.95
CA PRO A 356 11.15 -18.90 11.37
C PRO A 356 9.88 -18.80 12.21
N ARG A 357 8.74 -18.40 11.65
CA ARG A 357 7.51 -18.14 12.41
C ARG A 357 6.99 -19.42 13.07
N VAL A 358 6.54 -19.29 14.31
CA VAL A 358 5.95 -20.37 15.09
C VAL A 358 4.78 -19.80 15.87
N THR A 359 3.61 -20.43 15.75
CA THR A 359 2.46 -20.13 16.61
C THR A 359 2.25 -21.27 17.59
N SER A 360 2.19 -20.97 18.89
CA SER A 360 1.91 -21.93 19.96
C SER A 360 0.52 -21.70 20.55
N VAL A 361 -0.22 -22.78 20.81
CA VAL A 361 -1.58 -22.74 21.36
C VAL A 361 -1.67 -23.63 22.59
N TRP A 362 -2.15 -23.09 23.71
CA TRP A 362 -2.44 -23.83 24.94
C TRP A 362 -3.95 -23.97 25.13
N ARG A 363 -4.40 -25.19 25.38
CA ARG A 363 -5.81 -25.49 25.70
C ARG A 363 -6.00 -25.67 27.20
N VAL A 364 -6.84 -24.83 27.78
CA VAL A 364 -7.11 -24.79 29.23
C VAL A 364 -8.03 -25.94 29.65
N ASN A 365 -7.64 -26.67 30.69
CA ASN A 365 -8.32 -27.89 31.18
C ASN A 365 -9.57 -27.64 31.99
#